data_AF-A0A3A1YUG9-F1
#
_entry.id   AF-A0A3A1YUG9-F1
#
_cell.length_a   1.000
_cell.length_b   1.000
_cell.length_c   1.000
_cell.angle_alpha   90.00
_cell.angle_beta   90.00
_cell.angle_gamma   90.00
#
_symmetry.space_group_name_H-M   'P 1'
#
loop_
_entity.id
_entity.type
_entity.pdbx_description
1 polymer ?
#
loop_
_entity_poly.entity_id
_entity_poly.type
_entity_poly.pdbx_seq_one_letter_code
_entity_poly.pdbx_strand_id
1 'polypeptide(L)'
;MSIKTCLESLPWINAAYVAKAPSKIACLELNPQGIEVYRQQGRAHLLALINQHLPEALISELTLFTDKLPNQFDVIDLEQKLTQGIKDPEWHSCQEKDNTYVLQGQVPVDLLYFRDHFDSFPLVPGVVILRWIKKQAQKIYPALDYVGQVKNLKFQNFTQPNDLIELTFIWDKDKQRLEFKLETAGKPSCKGYYFYA
;
A
#
# COMPACT_ATOMS: atom_id res chain seq x y z
N MET A 1 11.54 -29.84 11.44
CA MET A 1 10.64 -28.69 11.70
C MET A 1 10.29 -28.07 10.35
N SER A 2 9.03 -27.75 10.08
CA SER A 2 8.65 -27.16 8.77
C SER A 2 9.09 -25.69 8.68
N ILE A 3 9.37 -25.18 7.47
CA ILE A 3 9.70 -23.75 7.26
C ILE A 3 8.60 -22.85 7.83
N LYS A 4 7.32 -23.22 7.64
CA LYS A 4 6.17 -22.52 8.21
C LYS A 4 6.26 -22.40 9.74
N THR A 5 6.51 -23.51 10.44
CA THR A 5 6.62 -23.51 11.91
C THR A 5 7.76 -22.62 12.39
N CYS A 6 8.86 -22.56 11.64
CA CYS A 6 9.97 -21.66 11.97
C CYS A 6 9.57 -20.19 11.77
N LEU A 7 8.95 -19.84 10.63
CA LEU A 7 8.45 -18.50 10.35
C LEU A 7 7.49 -17.98 11.43
N GLU A 8 6.52 -18.81 11.84
CA GLU A 8 5.51 -18.46 12.85
C GLU A 8 6.09 -18.38 14.28
N SER A 9 7.35 -18.77 14.48
CA SER A 9 8.05 -18.58 15.76
C SER A 9 8.85 -17.27 15.84
N LEU A 10 8.99 -16.55 14.72
CA LEU A 10 9.76 -15.32 14.65
C LEU A 10 9.00 -14.14 15.27
N PRO A 11 9.69 -13.19 15.92
CA PRO A 11 9.04 -12.07 16.62
C PRO A 11 8.34 -11.07 15.69
N TRP A 12 8.55 -11.15 14.38
CA TRP A 12 7.98 -10.22 13.39
C TRP A 12 6.77 -10.78 12.63
N ILE A 13 6.52 -12.08 12.73
CA ILE A 13 5.54 -12.80 11.91
C ILE A 13 4.38 -13.23 12.79
N ASN A 14 3.14 -12.90 12.39
CA ASN A 14 1.93 -13.39 13.05
C ASN A 14 1.52 -14.77 12.50
N ALA A 15 1.57 -14.92 11.18
CA ALA A 15 1.21 -16.15 10.49
C ALA A 15 1.98 -16.27 9.16
N ALA A 16 2.16 -17.49 8.65
CA ALA A 16 2.82 -17.71 7.37
C ALA A 16 2.09 -18.75 6.50
N TYR A 17 2.04 -18.45 5.20
CA TYR A 17 1.70 -19.41 4.16
C TYR A 17 2.93 -19.67 3.30
N VAL A 18 3.23 -20.95 3.07
CA VAL A 18 4.29 -21.40 2.17
C VAL A 18 3.66 -22.38 1.20
N ALA A 19 3.73 -22.08 -0.10
CA ALA A 19 3.21 -22.94 -1.14
C ALA A 19 3.94 -24.29 -1.14
N LYS A 20 3.25 -25.36 -1.57
CA LYS A 20 3.88 -26.68 -1.72
C LYS A 20 4.83 -26.66 -2.91
N ALA A 21 5.89 -27.48 -2.83
CA ALA A 21 6.82 -27.69 -3.93
C ALA A 21 6.07 -28.06 -5.24
N PRO A 22 6.54 -27.59 -6.41
CA PRO A 22 7.82 -26.89 -6.64
C PRO A 22 7.78 -25.38 -6.40
N SER A 23 6.61 -24.79 -6.10
CA SER A 23 6.49 -23.35 -5.86
C SER A 23 7.20 -22.94 -4.57
N LYS A 24 8.06 -21.92 -4.65
CA LYS A 24 8.78 -21.33 -3.50
C LYS A 24 8.10 -20.08 -2.96
N ILE A 25 6.79 -19.94 -3.24
CA ILE A 25 6.03 -18.76 -2.85
C ILE A 25 5.78 -18.78 -1.34
N ALA A 26 6.04 -17.63 -0.71
CA ALA A 26 5.73 -17.38 0.69
C ALA A 26 4.86 -16.13 0.80
N CYS A 27 3.83 -16.18 1.64
CA CYS A 27 3.07 -15.01 2.07
C CYS A 27 3.18 -14.92 3.58
N LEU A 28 3.77 -13.83 4.07
CA LEU A 28 4.04 -13.62 5.49
C LEU A 28 3.16 -12.50 6.01
N GLU A 29 2.37 -12.81 7.03
CA GLU A 29 1.62 -11.80 7.77
C GLU A 29 2.51 -11.22 8.85
N LEU A 30 2.82 -9.94 8.72
CA LEU A 30 3.64 -9.20 9.66
C LEU A 30 2.79 -8.75 10.84
N ASN A 31 3.30 -8.93 12.05
CA ASN A 31 2.71 -8.31 13.23
C ASN A 31 3.15 -6.83 13.35
N PRO A 32 2.65 -6.05 14.32
CA PRO A 32 3.04 -4.63 14.46
C PRO A 32 4.54 -4.38 14.57
N GLN A 33 5.30 -5.30 15.20
CA GLN A 33 6.76 -5.20 15.29
C GLN A 33 7.43 -5.43 13.93
N GLY A 34 6.96 -6.40 13.15
CA GLY A 34 7.42 -6.65 11.79
C GLY A 34 7.13 -5.49 10.85
N ILE A 35 5.95 -4.88 10.95
CA ILE A 35 5.59 -3.67 10.21
C ILE A 35 6.53 -2.52 10.57
N GLU A 36 6.85 -2.31 11.85
CA GLU A 36 7.73 -1.23 12.27
C GLU A 36 9.16 -1.43 11.75
N VAL A 37 9.71 -2.64 11.86
CA VAL A 37 11.03 -2.96 11.28
C VAL A 37 11.03 -2.71 9.78
N TYR A 38 9.98 -3.12 9.08
CA TYR A 38 9.84 -2.88 7.65
C TYR A 38 9.81 -1.39 7.32
N ARG A 39 9.04 -0.58 8.05
CA ARG A 39 8.95 0.88 7.83
C ARG A 39 10.27 1.60 8.09
N GLN A 40 11.06 1.13 9.06
CA GLN A 40 12.30 1.80 9.48
C GLN A 40 13.53 1.35 8.69
N GLN A 41 13.57 0.10 8.24
CA GLN A 41 14.77 -0.53 7.68
C GLN A 41 14.54 -1.15 6.30
N GLY A 42 13.30 -1.16 5.82
CA GLY A 42 12.92 -1.60 4.50
C GLY A 42 12.90 -3.11 4.30
N ARG A 43 12.53 -3.48 3.07
CA ARG A 43 12.12 -4.84 2.72
C ARG A 43 13.28 -5.82 2.80
N ALA A 44 14.39 -5.46 2.17
CA ALA A 44 15.58 -6.30 2.08
C ALA A 44 16.14 -6.61 3.48
N HIS A 45 16.12 -5.63 4.39
CA HIS A 45 16.56 -5.82 5.77
C HIS A 45 15.67 -6.82 6.51
N LEU A 46 14.35 -6.63 6.48
CA LEU A 46 13.43 -7.54 7.15
C LEU A 46 13.54 -8.97 6.61
N LEU A 47 13.65 -9.13 5.29
CA LEU A 47 13.83 -10.44 4.68
C LEU A 47 15.15 -11.09 5.07
N ALA A 48 16.23 -10.31 5.19
CA ALA A 48 17.52 -10.79 5.67
C ALA A 48 17.46 -11.27 7.13
N LEU A 49 16.78 -10.53 8.02
CA LEU A 49 16.54 -10.96 9.41
C LEU A 49 15.78 -12.29 9.46
N ILE A 50 14.72 -12.43 8.66
CA ILE A 50 13.93 -13.66 8.59
C ILE A 50 14.80 -14.83 8.12
N ASN A 51 15.54 -14.64 7.02
CA ASN A 51 16.36 -15.69 6.41
C ASN A 51 17.51 -16.19 7.30
N GLN A 52 17.98 -15.41 8.28
CA GLN A 52 18.98 -15.86 9.26
C GLN A 52 18.49 -17.01 10.15
N HIS A 53 17.18 -17.15 10.31
CA HIS A 53 16.56 -18.17 11.15
C HIS A 53 16.04 -19.38 10.37
N LEU A 54 16.07 -19.34 9.04
CA LEU A 54 15.53 -20.40 8.20
C LEU A 54 16.61 -21.37 7.71
N PRO A 55 16.29 -22.68 7.60
CA PRO A 55 17.21 -23.66 7.02
C PRO A 55 17.42 -23.47 5.52
N GLU A 56 16.43 -22.89 4.82
CA GLU A 56 16.49 -22.49 3.42
C GLU A 56 15.95 -21.05 3.32
N ALA A 57 16.69 -20.19 2.62
CA ALA A 57 16.31 -18.79 2.45
C ALA A 57 15.08 -18.64 1.54
N LEU A 58 14.19 -17.74 1.91
CA LEU A 58 13.10 -17.27 1.06
C LEU A 58 13.65 -16.39 -0.07
N ILE A 59 13.01 -16.49 -1.24
CA ILE A 59 13.32 -15.69 -2.43
C ILE A 59 12.48 -14.40 -2.38
N SER A 60 13.13 -13.24 -2.54
CA SER A 60 12.49 -11.93 -2.35
C SER A 60 11.31 -11.70 -3.30
N GLU A 61 11.47 -12.10 -4.55
CA GLU A 61 10.50 -11.97 -5.64
C GLU A 61 9.32 -12.93 -5.51
N LEU A 62 9.48 -14.00 -4.72
CA LEU A 62 8.46 -15.00 -4.44
C LEU A 62 7.85 -14.84 -3.04
N THR A 63 8.26 -13.80 -2.31
CA THR A 63 7.76 -13.52 -0.97
C THR A 63 6.81 -12.33 -1.03
N LEU A 64 5.64 -12.41 -0.40
CA LEU A 64 4.71 -11.30 -0.22
C LEU A 64 4.59 -10.99 1.27
N PHE A 65 4.62 -9.71 1.63
CA PHE A 65 4.25 -9.27 2.98
C PHE A 65 2.80 -8.75 3.02
N THR A 66 2.07 -9.10 4.07
CA THR A 66 0.70 -8.64 4.30
C THR A 66 0.51 -8.29 5.79
N ASP A 67 -0.51 -7.52 6.11
CA ASP A 67 -0.96 -7.27 7.49
C ASP A 67 -1.99 -8.31 7.95
N LYS A 68 -2.57 -9.05 6.99
CA LYS A 68 -3.49 -10.15 7.26
C LYS A 68 -3.43 -11.21 6.16
N LEU A 69 -3.29 -12.49 6.53
CA LEU A 69 -3.44 -13.59 5.59
C LEU A 69 -4.92 -13.78 5.20
N PRO A 70 -5.21 -14.11 3.93
CA PRO A 70 -6.53 -14.57 3.55
C PRO A 70 -6.82 -15.93 4.20
N ASN A 71 -8.09 -16.17 4.53
CA ASN A 71 -8.54 -17.46 5.08
C ASN A 71 -8.32 -18.63 4.11
N GLN A 72 -8.28 -18.34 2.81
CA GLN A 72 -8.05 -19.30 1.74
C GLN A 72 -7.04 -18.72 0.75
N PHE A 73 -6.05 -19.54 0.38
CA PHE A 73 -5.05 -19.17 -0.60
C PHE A 73 -5.37 -19.80 -1.95
N ASP A 74 -5.39 -18.96 -2.98
CA ASP A 74 -5.26 -19.38 -4.37
C ASP A 74 -3.83 -19.06 -4.82
N VAL A 75 -3.06 -20.10 -5.16
CA VAL A 75 -1.67 -19.96 -5.59
C VAL A 75 -1.58 -19.14 -6.88
N ILE A 76 -2.59 -19.23 -7.75
CA ILE A 76 -2.63 -18.47 -9.02
C ILE A 76 -2.79 -16.98 -8.73
N ASP A 77 -3.66 -16.59 -7.78
CA ASP A 77 -3.82 -15.20 -7.35
C ASP A 77 -2.53 -14.66 -6.72
N LEU A 78 -1.85 -15.45 -5.90
CA LEU A 78 -0.56 -15.07 -5.32
C LEU A 78 0.51 -14.86 -6.40
N GLU A 79 0.62 -15.78 -7.37
CA GLU A 79 1.54 -15.67 -8.50
C GLU A 79 1.26 -14.41 -9.32
N GLN A 80 -0.02 -14.12 -9.59
CA GLN A 80 -0.43 -12.90 -10.29
C GLN A 80 -0.07 -11.65 -9.50
N LYS A 81 -0.31 -11.61 -8.20
CA LYS A 81 0.06 -10.48 -7.32
C LYS A 81 1.56 -10.24 -7.30
N LEU A 82 2.36 -11.31 -7.20
CA LEU A 82 3.82 -11.23 -7.23
C LEU A 82 4.35 -10.73 -8.58
N THR A 83 3.73 -11.19 -9.68
CA THR A 83 4.12 -10.85 -11.06
C THR A 83 3.70 -9.43 -11.44
N GLN A 84 2.45 -9.04 -11.17
CA GLN A 84 1.90 -7.75 -11.59
C GLN A 84 2.24 -6.62 -10.60
N GLY A 85 2.47 -6.98 -9.33
CA GLY A 85 2.67 -6.07 -8.23
C GLY A 85 1.38 -5.38 -7.78
N ILE A 86 1.23 -5.20 -6.46
CA ILE A 86 0.12 -4.43 -5.90
C ILE A 86 0.43 -2.94 -6.09
N LYS A 87 -0.48 -2.19 -6.71
CA LYS A 87 -0.23 -0.78 -7.10
C LYS A 87 -1.14 0.22 -6.41
N ASP A 88 -2.29 -0.21 -5.89
CA ASP A 88 -3.31 0.69 -5.38
C ASP A 88 -3.63 0.39 -3.92
N PRO A 89 -4.13 1.37 -3.16
CA PRO A 89 -4.62 1.13 -1.82
C PRO A 89 -5.88 0.28 -1.85
N GLU A 90 -6.13 -0.39 -0.74
CA GLU A 90 -7.38 -1.09 -0.48
C GLU A 90 -8.38 -0.08 0.09
N TRP A 91 -9.28 0.40 -0.77
CA TRP A 91 -10.34 1.35 -0.37
C TRP A 91 -11.54 0.58 0.16
N HIS A 92 -11.95 0.87 1.39
CA HIS A 92 -13.01 0.14 2.09
C HIS A 92 -14.25 0.98 2.40
N SER A 93 -14.19 2.31 2.25
CA SER A 93 -15.37 3.17 2.37
C SER A 93 -15.31 4.39 1.44
N CYS A 94 -16.49 4.88 1.07
CA CYS A 94 -16.68 6.15 0.37
C CYS A 94 -18.02 6.74 0.83
N GLN A 95 -18.00 7.91 1.42
CA GLN A 95 -19.18 8.61 1.94
C GLN A 95 -19.26 10.01 1.34
N GLU A 96 -20.47 10.46 1.06
CA GLU A 96 -20.76 11.83 0.64
C GLU A 96 -21.51 12.55 1.76
N LYS A 97 -21.04 13.76 2.10
CA LYS A 97 -21.73 14.65 3.04
C LYS A 97 -21.42 16.10 2.67
N ASP A 98 -22.46 16.94 2.55
CA ASP A 98 -22.33 18.38 2.35
C ASP A 98 -21.36 18.76 1.20
N ASN A 99 -21.54 18.15 0.01
CA ASN A 99 -20.68 18.32 -1.17
C ASN A 99 -19.20 17.91 -0.96
N THR A 100 -18.94 17.13 0.08
CA THR A 100 -17.62 16.58 0.40
C THR A 100 -17.68 15.07 0.32
N TYR A 101 -16.76 14.47 -0.44
CA TYR A 101 -16.55 13.02 -0.43
C TYR A 101 -15.39 12.69 0.50
N VAL A 102 -15.56 11.66 1.32
CA VAL A 102 -14.52 11.11 2.20
C VAL A 102 -14.39 9.63 1.91
N LEU A 103 -13.20 9.21 1.51
CA LEU A 103 -12.85 7.81 1.26
C LEU A 103 -11.84 7.36 2.29
N GLN A 104 -12.02 6.14 2.81
CA GLN A 104 -11.04 5.52 3.69
C GLN A 104 -10.45 4.29 3.02
N GLY A 105 -9.14 4.13 3.20
CA GLY A 105 -8.40 3.00 2.68
C GLY A 105 -7.19 2.68 3.53
N GLN A 106 -6.50 1.61 3.13
CA GLN A 106 -5.25 1.18 3.72
C GLN A 106 -4.22 0.99 2.62
N VAL A 107 -3.00 1.39 2.90
CA VAL A 107 -1.84 1.16 2.05
C VAL A 107 -1.39 -0.29 2.26
N PRO A 108 -1.40 -1.14 1.22
CA PRO A 108 -0.91 -2.51 1.33
C PRO A 108 0.50 -2.54 1.88
N VAL A 109 0.82 -3.57 2.65
CA VAL A 109 2.17 -3.76 3.19
C VAL A 109 3.19 -3.85 2.04
N ASP A 110 2.87 -4.60 0.99
CA ASP A 110 3.82 -4.90 -0.08
C ASP A 110 3.40 -4.31 -1.43
N LEU A 111 3.30 -2.98 -1.49
CA LEU A 111 3.17 -2.29 -2.77
C LEU A 111 4.41 -2.50 -3.63
N LEU A 112 4.21 -2.63 -4.95
CA LEU A 112 5.25 -2.73 -5.96
C LEU A 112 6.32 -1.64 -5.80
N TYR A 113 5.90 -0.44 -5.40
CA TYR A 113 6.78 0.73 -5.28
C TYR A 113 7.76 0.66 -4.11
N PHE A 114 7.52 -0.18 -3.11
CA PHE A 114 8.41 -0.29 -1.95
C PHE A 114 9.64 -1.16 -2.21
N ARG A 115 9.70 -1.86 -3.35
CA ARG A 115 10.84 -2.72 -3.69
C ARG A 115 12.10 -1.94 -4.01
N ASP A 116 11.96 -0.73 -4.57
CA ASP A 116 13.08 0.12 -5.01
C ASP A 116 12.94 1.59 -4.53
N HIS A 117 11.98 1.91 -3.64
CA HIS A 117 11.71 3.29 -3.18
C HIS A 117 11.22 3.39 -1.73
N PHE A 118 12.10 3.56 -0.74
CA PHE A 118 13.56 3.39 -0.78
C PHE A 118 13.94 2.11 -0.05
N ASP A 119 15.08 1.51 -0.42
CA ASP A 119 15.51 0.19 0.09
C ASP A 119 15.49 0.07 1.61
N SER A 120 15.83 1.15 2.31
CA SER A 120 15.88 1.22 3.77
C SER A 120 14.74 2.02 4.42
N PHE A 121 13.87 2.66 3.62
CA PHE A 121 12.78 3.49 4.12
C PHE A 121 11.63 3.51 3.10
N PRO A 122 10.73 2.50 3.12
CA PRO A 122 9.67 2.37 2.15
C PRO A 122 8.64 3.48 2.33
N LEU A 123 8.39 4.22 1.26
CA LEU A 123 7.37 5.26 1.22
C LEU A 123 6.71 5.33 -0.15
N VAL A 124 5.48 5.81 -0.20
CA VAL A 124 4.73 5.93 -1.44
C VAL A 124 5.24 7.17 -2.21
N PRO A 125 5.71 7.02 -3.46
CA PRO A 125 6.14 8.17 -4.25
C PRO A 125 5.00 9.18 -4.46
N GLY A 126 5.32 10.47 -4.47
CA GLY A 126 4.32 11.52 -4.65
C GLY A 126 3.48 11.37 -5.94
N VAL A 127 4.09 10.93 -7.04
CA VAL A 127 3.39 10.65 -8.31
C VAL A 127 2.40 9.49 -8.20
N VAL A 128 2.68 8.50 -7.35
CA VAL A 128 1.79 7.37 -7.08
C VAL A 128 0.59 7.84 -6.26
N ILE A 129 0.83 8.69 -5.24
CA ILE A 129 -0.25 9.34 -4.49
C ILE A 129 -1.17 10.13 -5.43
N LEU A 130 -0.62 10.95 -6.33
CA LEU A 130 -1.43 11.70 -7.30
C LEU A 130 -2.24 10.78 -8.23
N ARG A 131 -1.69 9.64 -8.64
CA ARG A 131 -2.40 8.63 -9.43
C ARG A 131 -3.58 8.04 -8.66
N TRP A 132 -3.40 7.73 -7.37
CA TRP A 132 -4.50 7.24 -6.52
C TRP A 132 -5.61 8.28 -6.40
N ILE A 133 -5.24 9.53 -6.13
CA ILE A 133 -6.17 10.67 -6.04
C ILE A 133 -6.93 10.83 -7.35
N LYS A 134 -6.24 10.85 -8.50
CA LYS A 134 -6.89 10.95 -9.82
C LYS A 134 -7.85 9.78 -10.06
N LYS A 135 -7.45 8.54 -9.74
CA LYS A 135 -8.27 7.35 -9.94
C LYS A 135 -9.57 7.41 -9.11
N GLN A 136 -9.52 7.90 -7.88
CA GLN A 136 -10.72 8.05 -7.05
C GLN A 136 -11.58 9.23 -7.48
N ALA A 137 -10.97 10.36 -7.85
CA ALA A 137 -11.68 11.51 -8.42
C ALA A 137 -12.48 11.11 -9.67
N GLN A 138 -11.89 10.34 -10.58
CA GLN A 138 -12.56 9.87 -11.80
C GLN A 138 -13.71 8.88 -11.52
N LYS A 139 -13.63 8.09 -10.45
CA LYS A 139 -14.73 7.21 -10.05
C LYS A 139 -15.94 8.00 -9.52
N ILE A 140 -15.68 9.07 -8.77
CA ILE A 140 -16.73 9.92 -8.18
C ILE A 140 -17.29 10.87 -9.22
N TYR A 141 -16.43 11.43 -10.07
CA TYR A 141 -16.78 12.39 -11.12
C TYR A 141 -16.33 11.85 -12.49
N PRO A 142 -17.10 10.93 -13.13
CA PRO A 142 -16.71 10.32 -14.40
C PRO A 142 -16.51 11.31 -15.56
N ALA A 143 -17.18 12.46 -15.50
CA ALA A 143 -17.03 13.54 -16.49
C ALA A 143 -15.69 14.29 -16.39
N LEU A 144 -14.94 14.11 -15.31
CA LEU A 144 -13.66 14.79 -15.05
C LEU A 144 -12.49 13.87 -15.47
N ASP A 145 -12.26 13.74 -16.77
CA ASP A 145 -11.29 12.80 -17.35
C ASP A 145 -9.85 13.35 -17.44
N TYR A 146 -9.71 14.64 -17.73
CA TYR A 146 -8.45 15.30 -17.98
C TYR A 146 -8.15 16.40 -16.95
N VAL A 147 -7.11 16.16 -16.14
CA VAL A 147 -6.56 17.17 -15.24
C VAL A 147 -5.63 18.07 -16.05
N GLY A 148 -6.08 19.29 -16.35
CA GLY A 148 -5.28 20.27 -17.10
C GLY A 148 -4.17 20.90 -16.28
N GLN A 149 -4.39 21.11 -14.98
CA GLN A 149 -3.39 21.71 -14.11
C GLN A 149 -3.50 21.21 -12.68
N VAL A 150 -2.34 21.05 -12.03
CA VAL A 150 -2.24 20.86 -10.59
C VAL A 150 -1.69 22.13 -9.95
N LYS A 151 -2.39 22.68 -8.95
CA LYS A 151 -1.96 23.88 -8.19
C LYS A 151 -1.93 23.60 -6.70
N ASN A 152 -1.11 24.38 -5.98
CA ASN A 152 -0.92 24.32 -4.53
C ASN A 152 -0.62 22.90 -4.01
N LEU A 153 0.05 22.08 -4.83
CA LEU A 153 0.45 20.73 -4.46
C LEU A 153 1.50 20.79 -3.35
N LYS A 154 1.20 20.13 -2.23
CA LYS A 154 2.11 20.02 -1.08
C LYS A 154 2.14 18.58 -0.59
N PHE A 155 3.35 18.04 -0.44
CA PHE A 155 3.61 16.81 0.29
C PHE A 155 4.15 17.19 1.66
N GLN A 156 3.47 16.75 2.73
CA GLN A 156 3.71 17.24 4.10
C GLN A 156 4.12 16.13 5.07
N ASN A 157 3.62 14.91 4.88
CA ASN A 157 3.97 13.73 5.68
C ASN A 157 4.17 12.53 4.76
N PHE A 158 4.95 11.56 5.23
CA PHE A 158 5.14 10.31 4.51
C PHE A 158 3.91 9.42 4.60
N THR A 159 3.68 8.67 3.53
CA THR A 159 2.73 7.56 3.49
C THR A 159 3.55 6.29 3.28
N GLN A 160 3.41 5.32 4.17
CA GLN A 160 4.27 4.16 4.34
C GLN A 160 3.46 2.85 4.30
N PRO A 161 4.11 1.67 4.22
CA PRO A 161 3.43 0.38 4.27
C PRO A 161 2.45 0.28 5.43
N ASN A 162 1.26 -0.29 5.22
CA ASN A 162 0.24 -0.49 6.25
C ASN A 162 -0.47 0.75 6.80
N ASP A 163 -0.24 1.93 6.22
CA ASP A 163 -0.90 3.15 6.70
C ASP A 163 -2.39 3.19 6.39
N LEU A 164 -3.18 3.60 7.38
CA LEU A 164 -4.55 4.02 7.15
C LEU A 164 -4.56 5.42 6.53
N ILE A 165 -5.29 5.55 5.43
CA ILE A 165 -5.40 6.78 4.65
C ILE A 165 -6.84 7.24 4.52
N GLU A 166 -7.01 8.55 4.56
CA GLU A 166 -8.28 9.22 4.29
C GLU A 166 -8.09 10.19 3.13
N LEU A 167 -8.98 10.13 2.14
CA LEU A 167 -8.97 11.00 0.98
C LEU A 167 -10.25 11.80 0.94
N THR A 168 -10.10 13.12 0.98
CA THR A 168 -11.20 14.07 0.96
C THR A 168 -11.22 14.82 -0.37
N PHE A 169 -12.41 14.96 -0.95
CA PHE A 169 -12.67 15.71 -2.17
C PHE A 169 -13.77 16.76 -1.97
N ILE A 170 -13.55 17.94 -2.52
CA ILE A 170 -14.55 19.01 -2.60
C ILE A 170 -14.53 19.57 -4.03
N TRP A 171 -15.64 19.43 -4.74
CA TRP A 171 -15.79 19.95 -6.10
C TRP A 171 -16.38 21.36 -6.12
N ASP A 172 -15.69 22.27 -6.79
CA ASP A 172 -16.10 23.64 -7.05
C ASP A 172 -16.39 23.79 -8.56
N LYS A 173 -17.67 23.68 -8.92
CA LYS A 173 -18.15 23.69 -10.31
C LYS A 173 -17.88 25.01 -11.02
N ASP A 174 -18.00 26.14 -10.32
CA ASP A 174 -17.81 27.47 -10.92
C ASP A 174 -16.36 27.69 -11.33
N LYS A 175 -15.41 27.10 -10.59
CA LYS A 175 -13.97 27.19 -10.88
C LYS A 175 -13.40 25.99 -11.64
N GLN A 176 -14.23 25.01 -11.99
CA GLN A 176 -13.80 23.72 -12.55
C GLN A 176 -12.63 23.11 -11.75
N ARG A 177 -12.76 23.12 -10.42
CA ARG A 177 -11.66 22.82 -9.50
C ARG A 177 -12.06 21.77 -8.48
N LEU A 178 -11.27 20.70 -8.40
CA LEU A 178 -11.34 19.69 -7.35
C LEU A 178 -10.26 19.96 -6.31
N GLU A 179 -10.68 20.28 -5.08
CA GLU A 179 -9.79 20.24 -3.92
C GLU A 179 -9.63 18.80 -3.46
N PHE A 180 -8.38 18.39 -3.21
CA PHE A 180 -8.07 17.08 -2.65
C PHE A 180 -7.15 17.20 -1.45
N LYS A 181 -7.37 16.31 -0.47
CA LYS A 181 -6.53 16.15 0.71
C LYS A 181 -6.43 14.67 1.06
N LEU A 182 -5.22 14.13 1.02
CA LEU A 182 -4.89 12.81 1.55
C LEU A 182 -4.27 12.97 2.93
N GLU A 183 -4.80 12.26 3.91
CA GLU A 183 -4.27 12.20 5.27
C GLU A 183 -3.82 10.79 5.60
N THR A 184 -2.79 10.69 6.43
CA THR A 184 -2.26 9.45 6.97
C THR A 184 -2.22 9.58 8.48
N ALA A 185 -2.85 8.64 9.20
CA ALA A 185 -2.94 8.68 10.67
C ALA A 185 -3.39 10.06 11.24
N GLY A 186 -4.37 10.68 10.58
CA GLY A 186 -4.91 11.99 10.98
C GLY A 186 -4.00 13.20 10.69
N LYS A 187 -2.92 13.02 9.92
CA LYS A 187 -2.03 14.12 9.51
C LYS A 187 -2.08 14.31 7.99
N PRO A 188 -2.08 15.55 7.47
CA PRO A 188 -2.06 15.80 6.03
C PRO A 188 -0.79 15.25 5.38
N SER A 189 -0.92 14.32 4.42
CA SER A 189 0.20 13.76 3.67
C SER A 189 0.38 14.43 2.32
N CYS A 190 -0.72 14.62 1.60
CA CYS A 190 -0.73 15.31 0.30
C CYS A 190 -1.98 16.18 0.18
N LYS A 191 -1.86 17.39 -0.36
CA LYS A 191 -3.04 18.22 -0.67
C LYS A 191 -2.78 19.14 -1.85
N GLY A 192 -3.84 19.55 -2.52
CA GLY A 192 -3.77 20.48 -3.63
C GLY A 192 -5.09 20.61 -4.37
N TYR A 193 -4.99 21.15 -5.59
CA TYR A 193 -6.11 21.36 -6.47
C TYR A 193 -5.83 20.73 -7.83
N TYR A 194 -6.81 20.01 -8.37
CA TYR A 194 -6.89 19.69 -9.79
C TYR A 194 -7.85 20.66 -10.47
N PHE A 195 -7.41 21.25 -11.57
CA PHE A 195 -8.23 22.07 -12.44
C PHE A 195 -8.55 21.28 -13.72
N TYR A 196 -9.82 21.31 -14.09
CA TYR A 196 -10.38 20.64 -15.26
C TYR A 196 -10.81 21.69 -16.28
N ALA A 197 -10.88 21.27 -17.55
CA ALA A 197 -11.28 22.12 -18.67
C ALA A 197 -12.79 22.11 -18.87
#